data_AF-A0A835SR13-F1
#
_entry.id   AF-A0A835SR13-F1
#
_cell.length_a   1.000
_cell.length_b   1.000
_cell.length_c   1.000
_cell.angle_alpha   90.00
_cell.angle_beta   90.00
_cell.angle_gamma   90.00
#
_symmetry.space_group_name_H-M   'P 1'
#
loop_
_entity.id
_entity.type
_entity.pdbx_description
1 polymer ?
#
loop_
_entity_poly.entity_id
_entity_poly.type
_entity_poly.pdbx_seq_one_letter_code
_entity_poly.pdbx_strand_id
1 'polypeptide(L)'
;MYAGQSYILEWALQRVDKFHFSPRSGELWLKAAVAGGRLELMQRLAVRYPYDLRTQLGEQDALERVAYGCPLAVLQQYYEPWGEGLLEVIAQKQHLLLEAAGSPTPDWAAKCDWLWARWGAVAADAFRTHNIPLDGALIAPVMPHTDFAERLQLLASRGLGACVERHAPRAAGAIGSTAAVEFYLDQLPALLRQQTVAPLAAAGGVGPAAAAARGPLPAEDPAAQQQQQQQQQQQQQQQQQVNEFMELIADAAAEQGHGGGAGADWSSLFQRAAVKGADLSVLRHLHEQVEAAGQAPKPLSCDEMWLVLSSGNWAAADWLVRHGLAPPKQKLLRRMLLEARDRTSIPQLQWVVGMGGGQDRVQAPAQQVQWTAELHAALVRIHEEFYIHEYETPCRRQWLAELVETVTAELAATAGDCAELVGAAACGRGSEEATSL
;
A
#
# COMPACT_ATOMS: atom_id res chain seq x y z
N MET A 1 -6.30 19.99 2.01
CA MET A 1 -6.28 20.03 3.49
C MET A 1 -5.00 19.43 4.05
N TYR A 2 -4.73 18.14 3.86
CA TYR A 2 -3.51 17.47 4.32
C TYR A 2 -2.19 18.18 3.90
N ALA A 3 -2.10 18.63 2.64
CA ALA A 3 -0.93 19.33 2.09
C ALA A 3 -0.80 20.82 2.49
N GLY A 4 -1.70 21.37 3.33
CA GLY A 4 -1.57 22.76 3.81
C GLY A 4 -1.84 23.87 2.81
N GLN A 5 -2.46 23.56 1.67
CA GLN A 5 -2.77 24.52 0.62
C GLN A 5 -3.95 25.43 1.03
N SER A 6 -3.66 26.47 1.80
CA SER A 6 -4.64 27.42 2.34
C SER A 6 -5.42 28.16 1.26
N TYR A 7 -4.77 28.53 0.16
CA TYR A 7 -5.42 29.21 -0.97
C TYR A 7 -6.47 28.32 -1.68
N ILE A 8 -6.19 27.02 -1.82
CA ILE A 8 -7.13 26.06 -2.41
C ILE A 8 -8.32 25.88 -1.47
N LEU A 9 -8.08 25.87 -0.16
CA LEU A 9 -9.18 25.82 0.80
C LEU A 9 -10.05 27.07 0.73
N GLU A 10 -9.49 28.28 0.68
CA GLU A 10 -10.28 29.51 0.53
C GLU A 10 -11.11 29.48 -0.75
N TRP A 11 -10.50 29.08 -1.86
CA TRP A 11 -11.18 28.90 -3.14
C TRP A 11 -12.31 27.87 -3.04
N ALA A 12 -12.08 26.74 -2.35
CA ALA A 12 -13.06 25.69 -2.15
C ALA A 12 -14.21 26.19 -1.26
N LEU A 13 -13.90 26.81 -0.11
CA LEU A 13 -14.87 27.40 0.82
C LEU A 13 -15.77 28.44 0.13
N GLN A 14 -15.19 29.33 -0.69
CA GLN A 14 -15.94 30.33 -1.44
C GLN A 14 -16.88 29.73 -2.49
N ARG A 15 -16.52 28.59 -3.08
CA ARG A 15 -17.39 27.84 -4.00
C ARG A 15 -18.43 27.00 -3.27
N VAL A 16 -18.07 26.51 -2.08
CA VAL A 16 -18.88 25.62 -1.26
C VAL A 16 -19.97 26.35 -0.50
N ASP A 17 -19.83 27.64 -0.18
CA ASP A 17 -20.95 28.46 0.32
C ASP A 17 -22.18 28.46 -0.62
N LYS A 18 -22.03 28.00 -1.87
CA LYS A 18 -23.14 27.83 -2.85
C LYS A 18 -23.82 26.46 -2.82
N PHE A 19 -23.24 25.45 -2.18
CA PHE A 19 -23.77 24.09 -2.10
C PHE A 19 -23.99 23.75 -0.63
N HIS A 20 -25.23 23.44 -0.22
CA HIS A 20 -25.59 23.14 1.16
C HIS A 20 -24.60 22.17 1.82
N PHE A 21 -23.72 22.71 2.66
CA PHE A 21 -22.60 21.95 3.22
C PHE A 21 -23.12 21.03 4.33
N SER A 22 -22.87 19.73 4.19
CA SER A 22 -23.26 18.77 5.21
C SER A 22 -22.31 18.87 6.42
N PRO A 23 -22.79 18.68 7.65
CA PRO A 23 -21.93 18.58 8.84
C PRO A 23 -20.81 17.53 8.70
N ARG A 24 -21.05 16.45 7.94
CA ARG A 24 -20.06 15.39 7.67
C ARG A 24 -18.88 15.88 6.83
N SER A 25 -19.11 16.76 5.87
CA SER A 25 -18.04 17.30 5.02
C SER A 25 -17.09 18.18 5.85
N GLY A 26 -17.61 18.94 6.81
CA GLY A 26 -16.81 19.75 7.74
C GLY A 26 -15.94 18.90 8.68
N GLU A 27 -16.47 17.79 9.17
CA GLU A 27 -15.73 16.81 9.97
C GLU A 27 -14.54 16.23 9.20
N LEU A 28 -14.74 15.78 7.96
CA LEU A 28 -13.67 15.22 7.12
C LEU A 28 -12.54 16.23 6.87
N TRP A 29 -12.91 17.50 6.68
CA TRP A 29 -11.96 18.58 6.45
C TRP A 29 -11.12 18.88 7.68
N LEU A 30 -11.76 18.86 8.85
CA LEU A 30 -11.09 19.00 10.13
C LEU A 30 -10.14 17.81 10.38
N LYS A 31 -10.60 16.57 10.17
CA LYS A 31 -9.78 15.34 10.24
C LYS A 31 -8.52 15.47 9.40
N ALA A 32 -8.66 15.88 8.14
CA ALA A 32 -7.53 16.01 7.22
C ALA A 32 -6.58 17.17 7.58
N ALA A 33 -7.09 18.26 8.16
CA ALA A 33 -6.26 19.37 8.63
C ALA A 33 -5.43 18.97 9.85
N VAL A 34 -6.03 18.27 10.81
CA VAL A 34 -5.35 17.76 12.02
C VAL A 34 -4.30 16.73 11.63
N ALA A 35 -4.65 15.72 10.82
CA ALA A 35 -3.72 14.68 10.37
C ALA A 35 -2.55 15.24 9.53
N GLY A 36 -2.77 16.39 8.85
CA GLY A 36 -1.73 17.10 8.11
C GLY A 36 -0.94 18.12 8.93
N GLY A 37 -1.19 18.24 10.24
CA GLY A 37 -0.50 19.18 11.13
C GLY A 37 -0.79 20.65 10.86
N ARG A 38 -1.92 20.96 10.21
CA ARG A 38 -2.24 22.31 9.75
C ARG A 38 -3.00 23.08 10.82
N LEU A 39 -2.28 23.47 11.88
CA LEU A 39 -2.86 24.11 13.07
C LEU A 39 -3.67 25.38 12.77
N GLU A 40 -3.13 26.28 11.95
CA GLU A 40 -3.84 27.49 11.53
C GLU A 40 -5.12 27.16 10.77
N LEU A 41 -5.08 26.10 9.95
CA LEU A 41 -6.21 25.63 9.17
C LEU A 41 -7.29 25.02 10.06
N MET A 42 -6.87 24.21 11.03
CA MET A 42 -7.72 23.62 12.06
C MET A 42 -8.42 24.72 12.87
N GLN A 43 -7.69 25.72 13.36
CA GLN A 43 -8.24 26.84 14.12
C GLN A 43 -9.24 27.65 13.30
N ARG A 44 -8.92 27.97 12.04
CA ARG A 44 -9.82 28.67 11.12
C ARG A 44 -11.09 27.89 10.83
N LEU A 45 -10.97 26.57 10.59
CA LEU A 45 -12.12 25.70 10.39
C LEU A 45 -13.01 25.65 11.64
N ALA A 46 -12.40 25.56 12.84
CA ALA A 46 -13.12 25.53 14.11
C ALA A 46 -13.82 26.86 14.44
N VAL A 47 -13.32 28.00 13.94
CA VAL A 47 -13.99 29.30 14.04
C VAL A 47 -15.15 29.40 13.05
N ARG A 48 -14.92 28.99 11.80
CA ARG A 48 -15.91 29.14 10.71
C ARG A 48 -17.07 28.16 10.83
N TYR A 49 -16.77 26.98 11.33
CA TYR A 49 -17.75 26.01 11.74
C TYR A 49 -17.48 25.72 13.21
N PRO A 50 -18.37 26.13 14.13
CA PRO A 50 -18.20 25.88 15.56
C PRO A 50 -18.35 24.38 15.83
N TYR A 51 -17.35 23.62 15.41
CA TYR A 51 -17.20 22.20 15.61
C TYR A 51 -16.34 22.02 16.84
N ASP A 52 -16.92 21.42 17.85
CA ASP A 52 -16.13 20.83 18.92
C ASP A 52 -15.52 19.52 18.38
N LEU A 53 -14.19 19.49 18.27
CA LEU A 53 -13.40 18.30 17.94
C LEU A 53 -13.86 17.08 18.75
N ARG A 54 -14.31 17.28 20.00
CA ARG A 54 -14.81 16.25 20.91
C ARG A 54 -16.07 15.56 20.37
N THR A 55 -17.04 16.36 19.93
CA THR A 55 -18.39 15.88 19.60
C THR A 55 -18.48 15.15 18.26
N GLN A 56 -17.59 15.47 17.31
CA GLN A 56 -17.70 14.97 15.93
C GLN A 56 -16.71 13.85 15.61
N LEU A 57 -15.47 13.93 16.12
CA LEU A 57 -14.47 12.89 15.87
C LEU A 57 -14.63 11.70 16.82
N GLY A 58 -15.20 11.94 18.00
CA GLY A 58 -14.93 11.11 19.15
C GLY A 58 -13.57 11.48 19.74
N GLU A 59 -13.50 11.57 21.06
CA GLU A 59 -12.33 12.09 21.78
C GLU A 59 -11.06 11.27 21.49
N GLN A 60 -11.19 9.97 21.19
CA GLN A 60 -10.06 9.07 20.91
C GLN A 60 -9.49 9.32 19.51
N ASP A 61 -10.36 9.32 18.50
CA ASP A 61 -10.06 9.57 17.09
C ASP A 61 -9.40 10.95 16.88
N ALA A 62 -9.82 11.94 17.68
CA ALA A 62 -9.23 13.27 17.74
C ALA A 62 -7.81 13.23 18.29
N LEU A 63 -7.59 12.58 19.44
CA LEU A 63 -6.30 12.52 20.09
C LEU A 63 -5.26 11.75 19.24
N GLU A 64 -5.68 10.66 18.60
CA GLU A 64 -4.89 9.88 17.64
C GLU A 64 -4.43 10.75 16.46
N ARG A 65 -5.34 11.49 15.82
CA ARG A 65 -4.98 12.40 14.72
C ARG A 65 -4.07 13.54 15.16
N VAL A 66 -4.25 14.07 16.36
CA VAL A 66 -3.37 15.11 16.92
C VAL A 66 -1.98 14.53 17.15
N ALA A 67 -1.87 13.33 17.72
CA ALA A 67 -0.59 12.65 17.92
C ALA A 67 0.13 12.38 16.59
N TYR A 68 -0.60 11.95 15.57
CA TYR A 68 -0.07 11.75 14.23
C TYR A 68 0.34 13.07 13.58
N GLY A 69 -0.57 14.03 13.41
CA GLY A 69 -0.31 15.16 12.52
C GLY A 69 0.33 16.40 13.17
N CYS A 70 0.11 16.64 14.45
CA CYS A 70 0.42 17.94 15.08
C CYS A 70 1.66 17.89 15.98
N PRO A 71 2.39 19.00 16.21
CA PRO A 71 3.53 19.03 17.14
C PRO A 71 3.15 18.65 18.58
N LEU A 72 4.14 18.21 19.38
CA LEU A 72 4.01 17.79 20.78
C LEU A 72 3.28 18.81 21.64
N ALA A 73 3.56 20.11 21.48
CA ALA A 73 2.90 21.16 22.26
C ALA A 73 1.37 21.13 22.09
N VAL A 74 0.89 20.78 20.91
CA VAL A 74 -0.55 20.67 20.60
C VAL A 74 -1.10 19.38 21.18
N LEU A 75 -0.38 18.27 21.03
CA LEU A 75 -0.75 17.01 21.69
C LEU A 75 -0.90 17.19 23.20
N GLN A 76 0.02 17.89 23.86
CA GLN A 76 -0.05 18.19 25.29
C GLN A 76 -1.32 18.97 25.65
N GLN A 77 -1.66 20.00 24.89
CA GLN A 77 -2.86 20.82 25.10
C GLN A 77 -4.15 20.00 25.01
N TYR A 78 -4.23 19.06 24.06
CA TYR A 78 -5.41 18.21 23.86
C TYR A 78 -5.43 16.98 24.77
N TYR A 79 -4.28 16.52 25.23
CA TYR A 79 -4.18 15.37 26.12
C TYR A 79 -4.59 15.72 27.55
N GLU A 80 -4.24 16.90 28.10
CA GLU A 80 -4.64 17.26 29.47
C GLU A 80 -6.15 17.11 29.76
N PRO A 81 -7.07 17.57 28.90
CA PRO A 81 -8.49 17.40 29.15
C PRO A 81 -9.04 15.98 28.87
N TRP A 82 -8.31 15.11 28.17
CA TRP A 82 -8.85 13.85 27.61
C TRP A 82 -8.10 12.60 28.04
N GLY A 83 -6.77 12.65 28.08
CA GLY A 83 -5.89 11.49 28.06
C GLY A 83 -5.96 10.57 29.27
N GLU A 84 -6.32 11.08 30.46
CA GLU A 84 -6.41 10.24 31.68
C GLU A 84 -7.76 9.53 31.84
N GLY A 85 -8.85 10.11 31.33
CA GLY A 85 -10.19 9.50 31.39
C GLY A 85 -10.54 8.65 30.16
N LEU A 86 -9.88 8.89 29.02
CA LEU A 86 -10.25 8.26 27.75
C LEU A 86 -9.45 7.00 27.41
N LEU A 87 -8.22 6.92 27.91
CA LEU A 87 -7.28 5.83 27.62
C LEU A 87 -7.28 4.82 28.79
N GLU A 88 -8.45 4.31 29.12
CA GLU A 88 -8.60 3.32 30.20
C GLU A 88 -8.01 1.96 29.78
N VAL A 89 -8.06 1.64 28.49
CA VAL A 89 -7.59 0.36 27.96
C VAL A 89 -6.18 0.49 27.38
N ILE A 90 -5.35 -0.50 27.68
CA ILE A 90 -3.97 -0.64 27.18
C ILE A 90 -3.91 -0.51 25.65
N ALA A 91 -4.86 -1.10 24.92
CA ALA A 91 -4.95 -1.03 23.47
C ALA A 91 -4.99 0.42 22.93
N GLN A 92 -5.72 1.31 23.59
CA GLN A 92 -5.86 2.70 23.15
C GLN A 92 -4.54 3.47 23.35
N LYS A 93 -3.82 3.19 24.44
CA LYS A 93 -2.47 3.74 24.66
C LYS A 93 -1.48 3.23 23.60
N GLN A 94 -1.57 1.96 23.23
CA GLN A 94 -0.74 1.39 22.16
C GLN A 94 -1.04 2.06 20.81
N HIS A 95 -2.31 2.24 20.45
CA HIS A 95 -2.71 2.97 19.24
C HIS A 95 -2.14 4.39 19.24
N LEU A 96 -2.33 5.14 20.32
CA LEU A 96 -1.84 6.51 20.40
C LEU A 96 -0.31 6.60 20.29
N LEU A 97 0.41 5.62 20.84
CA LEU A 97 1.87 5.54 20.71
C LEU A 97 2.31 5.22 19.28
N LEU A 98 1.59 4.32 18.59
CA LEU A 98 1.84 3.98 17.19
C LEU A 98 1.56 5.18 16.27
N GLU A 99 0.48 5.92 16.50
CA GLU A 99 0.17 7.16 15.77
C GLU A 99 1.24 8.23 15.98
N ALA A 100 1.70 8.42 17.23
CA ALA A 100 2.81 9.31 17.52
C ALA A 100 4.11 8.87 16.81
N ALA A 101 4.40 7.57 16.78
CA ALA A 101 5.57 7.02 16.10
C ALA A 101 5.44 7.06 14.57
N GLY A 102 4.24 7.05 14.02
CA GLY A 102 3.96 7.25 12.59
C GLY A 102 3.94 8.71 12.17
N SER A 103 4.06 9.64 13.12
CA SER A 103 3.93 11.07 12.87
C SER A 103 4.96 11.60 11.87
N PRO A 104 4.54 12.40 10.86
CA PRO A 104 5.46 13.09 9.96
C PRO A 104 6.15 14.31 10.58
N THR A 105 5.85 14.68 11.83
CA THR A 105 6.48 15.84 12.48
C THR A 105 7.88 15.47 13.01
N PRO A 106 8.85 16.41 13.02
CA PRO A 106 10.22 16.10 13.43
C PRO A 106 10.37 15.78 14.93
N ASP A 107 9.35 16.09 15.74
CA ASP A 107 9.31 15.84 17.18
C ASP A 107 8.57 14.53 17.54
N TRP A 108 8.38 13.62 16.58
CA TRP A 108 7.71 12.33 16.79
C TRP A 108 8.29 11.54 17.98
N ALA A 109 9.62 11.49 18.12
CA ALA A 109 10.28 10.76 19.19
C ALA A 109 9.96 11.39 20.57
N ALA A 110 9.98 12.73 20.63
CA ALA A 110 9.62 13.46 21.84
C ALA A 110 8.16 13.24 22.25
N LYS A 111 7.24 13.04 21.28
CA LYS A 111 5.85 12.63 21.58
C LYS A 111 5.79 11.25 22.20
N CYS A 112 6.49 10.28 21.62
CA CYS A 112 6.52 8.92 22.15
C CYS A 112 7.10 8.91 23.57
N ASP A 113 8.20 9.63 23.81
CA ASP A 113 8.83 9.74 25.12
C ASP A 113 7.92 10.41 26.15
N TRP A 114 7.23 11.48 25.75
CA TRP A 114 6.30 12.19 26.61
C TRP A 114 5.08 11.34 26.98
N LEU A 115 4.46 10.66 25.99
CA LEU A 115 3.35 9.74 26.22
C LEU A 115 3.79 8.59 27.14
N TRP A 116 4.97 8.03 26.90
CA TRP A 116 5.52 6.95 27.71
C TRP A 116 5.75 7.38 29.17
N ALA A 117 6.34 8.56 29.38
CA ALA A 117 6.57 9.11 30.72
C ALA A 117 5.26 9.30 31.49
N ARG A 118 4.16 9.64 30.79
CA ARG A 118 2.83 9.83 31.37
C ARG A 118 2.22 8.52 31.89
N TRP A 119 2.43 7.41 31.18
CA TRP A 119 1.78 6.14 31.53
C TRP A 119 2.57 5.29 32.55
N GLY A 120 3.86 5.58 32.72
CA GLY A 120 4.71 4.96 33.73
C GLY A 120 4.98 3.46 33.52
N ALA A 121 5.55 2.83 34.54
CA ALA A 121 6.01 1.43 34.48
C ALA A 121 4.86 0.41 34.29
N VAL A 122 3.64 0.74 34.70
CA VAL A 122 2.47 -0.14 34.58
C VAL A 122 2.12 -0.38 33.10
N ALA A 123 2.27 0.62 32.24
CA ALA A 123 2.07 0.45 30.80
C ALA A 123 3.18 -0.39 30.16
N ALA A 124 4.41 -0.33 30.67
CA ALA A 124 5.54 -1.11 30.16
C ALA A 124 5.35 -2.62 30.32
N ASP A 125 4.88 -3.06 31.49
CA ASP A 125 4.58 -4.48 31.72
C ASP A 125 3.33 -4.94 30.97
N ALA A 126 2.31 -4.08 30.91
CA ALA A 126 1.10 -4.35 30.16
C ALA A 126 1.38 -4.55 28.65
N PHE A 127 2.20 -3.70 28.04
CA PHE A 127 2.49 -3.77 26.60
C PHE A 127 3.26 -5.04 26.22
N ARG A 128 4.12 -5.54 27.13
CA ARG A 128 4.88 -6.78 26.93
C ARG A 128 4.03 -8.04 27.08
N THR A 129 3.06 -8.01 27.99
CA THR A 129 2.28 -9.20 28.40
C THR A 129 0.98 -9.36 27.62
N HIS A 130 0.37 -8.25 27.20
CA HIS A 130 -0.91 -8.28 26.53
C HIS A 130 -0.70 -8.35 25.02
N ASN A 131 -0.86 -9.56 24.47
CA ASN A 131 -0.96 -9.81 23.04
C ASN A 131 -2.33 -9.37 22.53
N ILE A 132 -2.61 -8.06 22.60
CA ILE A 132 -3.83 -7.49 22.03
C ILE A 132 -3.71 -7.61 20.50
N PRO A 133 -4.73 -8.11 19.79
CA PRO A 133 -4.72 -8.17 18.34
C PRO A 133 -4.76 -6.74 17.78
N LEU A 134 -3.58 -6.14 17.62
CA LEU A 134 -3.38 -4.91 16.87
C LEU A 134 -3.40 -5.26 15.38
N ASP A 135 -4.10 -4.46 14.58
CA ASP A 135 -4.09 -4.62 13.13
C ASP A 135 -2.73 -4.17 12.57
N GLY A 136 -2.22 -4.89 11.56
CA GLY A 136 -1.02 -4.49 10.82
C GLY A 136 -1.17 -3.13 10.13
N ALA A 137 -2.41 -2.65 9.93
CA ALA A 137 -2.68 -1.29 9.49
C ALA A 137 -2.09 -0.20 10.40
N LEU A 138 -1.83 -0.50 11.69
CA LEU A 138 -1.37 0.50 12.67
C LEU A 138 0.13 0.75 12.63
N ILE A 139 0.92 -0.19 12.09
CA ILE A 139 2.36 0.02 11.89
C ILE A 139 2.66 0.59 10.50
N ALA A 140 1.70 0.47 9.58
CA ALA A 140 1.82 0.99 8.22
C ALA A 140 2.22 2.48 8.15
N PRO A 141 1.75 3.39 9.03
CA PRO A 141 2.15 4.80 8.98
C PRO A 141 3.63 5.05 9.31
N VAL A 142 4.33 4.10 9.93
CA VAL A 142 5.77 4.20 10.23
C VAL A 142 6.62 3.92 9.00
N MET A 143 6.15 3.04 8.10
CA MET A 143 6.95 2.49 7.01
C MET A 143 7.36 3.47 5.91
N PRO A 144 6.55 4.49 5.55
CA PRO A 144 6.92 5.45 4.50
C PRO A 144 8.05 6.40 4.89
N HIS A 145 8.43 6.47 6.17
CA HIS A 145 9.44 7.41 6.63
C HIS A 145 10.85 6.86 6.42
N THR A 146 11.80 7.73 6.09
CA THR A 146 13.20 7.33 5.90
C THR A 146 13.90 6.89 7.19
N ASP A 147 13.39 7.34 8.34
CA ASP A 147 13.84 7.01 9.70
C ASP A 147 12.99 5.89 10.34
N PHE A 148 12.41 5.00 9.53
CA PHE A 148 11.55 3.91 10.02
C PHE A 148 12.28 2.98 10.99
N ALA A 149 13.58 2.75 10.80
CA ALA A 149 14.39 1.89 11.66
C ALA A 149 14.43 2.41 13.10
N GLU A 150 14.69 3.71 13.28
CA GLU A 150 14.73 4.38 14.59
C GLU A 150 13.36 4.35 15.27
N ARG A 151 12.28 4.56 14.49
CA ARG A 151 10.90 4.50 14.99
C ARG A 151 10.56 3.11 15.53
N LEU A 152 10.95 2.05 14.83
CA LEU A 152 10.71 0.68 15.25
C LEU A 152 11.56 0.30 16.47
N GLN A 153 12.81 0.78 16.52
CA GLN A 153 13.67 0.61 17.67
C GLN A 153 13.05 1.24 18.92
N LEU A 154 12.53 2.46 18.78
CA LEU A 154 11.86 3.15 19.87
C LEU A 154 10.63 2.35 20.32
N LEU A 155 9.75 1.96 19.40
CA LEU A 155 8.56 1.15 19.73
C LEU A 155 8.92 -0.17 20.43
N ALA A 156 9.94 -0.88 19.93
CA ALA A 156 10.43 -2.11 20.55
C ALA A 156 10.94 -1.86 21.98
N SER A 157 11.70 -0.79 22.21
CA SER A 157 12.18 -0.39 23.55
C SER A 157 11.04 0.00 24.51
N ARG A 158 9.87 0.38 23.96
CA ARG A 158 8.63 0.65 24.69
C ARG A 158 7.75 -0.60 24.85
N GLY A 159 8.32 -1.79 24.75
CA GLY A 159 7.61 -3.05 25.01
C GLY A 159 6.70 -3.52 23.88
N LEU A 160 6.72 -2.86 22.72
CA LEU A 160 5.95 -3.27 21.52
C LEU A 160 6.74 -4.20 20.60
N GLY A 161 7.83 -4.83 21.08
CA GLY A 161 8.69 -5.69 20.27
C GLY A 161 7.95 -6.79 19.52
N ALA A 162 7.02 -7.50 20.19
CA ALA A 162 6.22 -8.56 19.57
C ALA A 162 5.24 -8.02 18.50
N CYS A 163 4.73 -6.80 18.67
CA CYS A 163 3.88 -6.13 17.69
C CYS A 163 4.71 -5.76 16.44
N VAL A 164 5.90 -5.18 16.66
CA VAL A 164 6.86 -4.86 15.60
C VAL A 164 7.24 -6.13 14.83
N GLU A 165 7.64 -7.20 15.53
CA GLU A 165 8.03 -8.47 14.91
C GLU A 165 6.93 -9.05 14.00
N ARG A 166 5.69 -9.06 14.49
CA ARG A 166 4.57 -9.68 13.77
C ARG A 166 4.11 -8.85 12.56
N HIS A 167 4.06 -7.53 12.69
CA HIS A 167 3.33 -6.69 11.73
C HIS A 167 4.23 -5.89 10.80
N ALA A 168 5.46 -5.59 11.22
CA ALA A 168 6.34 -4.72 10.46
C ALA A 168 6.77 -5.32 9.10
N PRO A 169 7.10 -6.62 8.97
CA PRO A 169 7.38 -7.23 7.67
C PRO A 169 6.19 -7.15 6.70
N ARG A 170 4.97 -7.38 7.21
CA ARG A 170 3.74 -7.28 6.40
C ARG A 170 3.49 -5.86 5.93
N ALA A 171 3.71 -4.87 6.78
CA ALA A 171 3.56 -3.46 6.41
C ALA A 171 4.61 -3.02 5.40
N ALA A 172 5.86 -3.48 5.54
CA ALA A 172 6.94 -3.26 4.57
C ALA A 172 6.57 -3.78 3.18
N GLY A 173 6.07 -5.02 3.11
CA GLY A 173 5.59 -5.63 1.88
C GLY A 173 4.39 -4.88 1.30
N ALA A 174 3.43 -4.48 2.13
CA ALA A 174 2.23 -3.75 1.69
C ALA A 174 2.54 -2.38 1.07
N ILE A 175 3.59 -1.69 1.55
CA ILE A 175 4.03 -0.42 0.96
C ILE A 175 5.06 -0.58 -0.16
N GLY A 176 5.52 -1.81 -0.41
CA GLY A 176 6.54 -2.12 -1.43
C GLY A 176 7.92 -1.54 -1.14
N SER A 177 8.27 -1.32 0.14
CA SER A 177 9.57 -0.75 0.51
C SER A 177 10.62 -1.85 0.63
N THR A 178 11.44 -2.02 -0.41
CA THR A 178 12.55 -3.00 -0.42
C THR A 178 13.57 -2.72 0.70
N ALA A 179 13.90 -1.45 0.95
CA ALA A 179 14.80 -1.06 2.02
C ALA A 179 14.26 -1.44 3.41
N ALA A 180 12.94 -1.33 3.62
CA ALA A 180 12.31 -1.78 4.85
C ALA A 180 12.36 -3.30 4.96
N VAL A 181 12.04 -4.02 3.88
CA VAL A 181 12.14 -5.50 3.83
C VAL A 181 13.57 -5.97 4.15
N GLU A 182 14.60 -5.39 3.52
CA GLU A 182 16.01 -5.70 3.79
C GLU A 182 16.38 -5.46 5.26
N PHE A 183 16.00 -4.30 5.81
CA PHE A 183 16.21 -4.01 7.23
C PHE A 183 15.55 -5.06 8.14
N TYR A 184 14.35 -5.56 7.78
CA TYR A 184 13.68 -6.58 8.57
C TYR A 184 14.36 -7.93 8.54
N LEU A 185 15.00 -8.30 7.44
CA LEU A 185 15.69 -9.57 7.32
C LEU A 185 17.02 -9.55 8.07
N ASP A 186 17.76 -8.46 7.90
CA ASP A 186 19.14 -8.40 8.38
C ASP A 186 19.23 -7.89 9.82
N GLN A 187 18.42 -6.89 10.17
CA GLN A 187 18.67 -6.06 11.35
C GLN A 187 17.59 -6.19 12.43
N LEU A 188 16.32 -6.43 12.06
CA LEU A 188 15.24 -6.51 13.04
C LEU A 188 15.44 -7.64 14.08
N PRO A 189 15.83 -8.89 13.71
CA PRO A 189 16.03 -9.94 14.70
C PRO A 189 17.13 -9.60 15.70
N ALA A 190 18.22 -8.97 15.24
CA ALA A 190 19.30 -8.52 16.12
C ALA A 190 18.82 -7.39 17.06
N LEU A 191 18.06 -6.44 16.53
CA LEU A 191 17.47 -5.34 17.28
C LEU A 191 16.53 -5.84 18.38
N LEU A 192 15.64 -6.79 18.07
CA LEU A 192 14.70 -7.35 19.05
C LEU A 192 15.39 -8.21 20.11
N ARG A 193 16.45 -8.94 19.74
CA ARG A 193 17.30 -9.67 20.71
C ARG A 193 18.02 -8.74 21.68
N GLN A 194 18.50 -7.58 21.22
CA GLN A 194 19.13 -6.60 22.11
C GLN A 194 18.14 -6.06 23.17
N GLN A 195 16.85 -5.98 22.84
CA GLN A 195 15.81 -5.51 23.76
C GLN A 195 15.35 -6.57 24.78
N THR A 196 15.53 -7.86 24.47
CA THR A 196 15.19 -8.95 25.41
C THR A 196 16.29 -9.24 26.43
N VAL A 197 17.51 -8.73 26.23
CA VAL A 197 18.70 -9.05 27.05
C VAL A 197 19.04 -7.98 28.12
N ALA A 198 18.42 -6.79 28.10
CA ALA A 198 18.65 -5.75 29.12
C ALA A 198 17.44 -5.62 30.09
N PRO A 199 17.60 -5.76 31.44
CA PRO A 199 18.84 -5.72 32.22
C PRO A 199 19.07 -6.96 33.12
N LEU A 200 20.07 -7.78 32.79
CA LEU A 200 20.76 -8.65 33.77
C LEU A 200 22.29 -8.47 33.78
N ALA A 201 22.83 -7.67 32.87
CA ALA A 201 24.27 -7.43 32.74
C ALA A 201 24.68 -6.09 33.39
N ALA A 202 24.51 -5.98 34.70
CA ALA A 202 25.21 -5.01 35.54
C ALA A 202 26.04 -5.75 36.58
N ALA A 203 26.98 -6.59 36.12
CA ALA A 203 28.05 -7.14 36.94
C ALA A 203 29.22 -7.63 36.06
N GLY A 204 30.31 -6.84 36.03
CA GLY A 204 31.67 -7.34 35.76
C GLY A 204 32.15 -7.33 34.32
N GLY A 205 32.91 -6.29 33.94
CA GLY A 205 33.77 -6.29 32.75
C GLY A 205 35.11 -7.02 32.96
N VAL A 206 35.91 -7.17 31.89
CA VAL A 206 37.23 -6.51 31.65
C VAL A 206 37.75 -6.88 30.24
N GLY A 207 37.88 -5.86 29.37
CA GLY A 207 39.04 -5.50 28.50
C GLY A 207 39.65 -6.44 27.42
N PRO A 208 39.88 -5.95 26.18
CA PRO A 208 40.80 -6.56 25.21
C PRO A 208 42.19 -5.90 25.24
N ALA A 209 43.25 -6.66 24.92
CA ALA A 209 44.61 -6.15 24.73
C ALA A 209 45.14 -6.47 23.32
N ALA A 210 45.75 -5.45 22.71
CA ALA A 210 46.32 -5.40 21.37
C ALA A 210 47.66 -6.16 21.24
N ALA A 211 48.05 -6.52 20.02
CA ALA A 211 49.46 -6.65 19.65
C ALA A 211 49.70 -6.43 18.14
N ALA A 212 50.87 -5.86 17.85
CA ALA A 212 51.24 -5.15 16.64
C ALA A 212 51.92 -5.99 15.53
N ALA A 213 51.73 -5.50 14.30
CA ALA A 213 52.72 -5.25 13.22
C ALA A 213 53.68 -6.36 12.72
N ARG A 214 53.68 -6.54 11.38
CA ARG A 214 54.85 -6.47 10.49
C ARG A 214 54.43 -6.55 9.00
N GLY A 215 54.91 -5.61 8.18
CA GLY A 215 54.77 -5.65 6.71
C GLY A 215 56.01 -6.23 6.01
N PRO A 216 56.23 -5.93 4.72
CA PRO A 216 55.68 -6.68 3.57
C PRO A 216 56.79 -7.08 2.58
N LEU A 217 56.47 -7.82 1.49
CA LEU A 217 57.17 -7.83 0.18
C LEU A 217 56.34 -8.70 -0.82
N PRO A 218 56.52 -8.59 -2.15
CA PRO A 218 55.43 -8.40 -3.11
C PRO A 218 55.16 -9.66 -3.93
N ALA A 219 53.89 -9.99 -4.12
CA ALA A 219 53.45 -10.96 -5.12
C ALA A 219 52.04 -10.58 -5.57
N GLU A 220 51.88 -10.49 -6.89
CA GLU A 220 50.66 -10.41 -7.71
C GLU A 220 49.33 -10.24 -6.97
N ASP A 221 48.76 -9.03 -7.11
CA ASP A 221 47.58 -8.47 -6.44
C ASP A 221 46.53 -9.51 -5.95
N PRO A 222 46.74 -10.13 -4.76
CA PRO A 222 45.77 -11.05 -4.19
C PRO A 222 44.56 -10.28 -3.68
N ALA A 223 44.68 -8.94 -3.52
CA ALA A 223 43.60 -8.07 -3.11
C ALA A 223 42.48 -8.00 -4.15
N ALA A 224 42.80 -7.94 -5.45
CA ALA A 224 41.77 -7.94 -6.50
C ALA A 224 41.03 -9.28 -6.59
N GLN A 225 41.77 -10.39 -6.45
CA GLN A 225 41.19 -11.73 -6.45
C GLN A 225 40.37 -11.99 -5.17
N GLN A 226 40.86 -11.55 -4.02
CA GLN A 226 40.18 -11.67 -2.73
C GLN A 226 38.95 -10.74 -2.63
N GLN A 227 38.99 -9.56 -3.24
CA GLN A 227 37.85 -8.65 -3.33
C GLN A 227 36.77 -9.18 -4.28
N GLN A 228 37.17 -9.80 -5.40
CA GLN A 228 36.23 -10.46 -6.30
C GLN A 228 35.62 -11.72 -5.67
N GLN A 229 36.40 -12.47 -4.89
CA GLN A 229 35.92 -13.64 -4.16
C GLN A 229 35.02 -13.26 -2.96
N GLN A 230 35.30 -12.15 -2.28
CA GLN A 230 34.40 -11.58 -1.26
C GLN A 230 33.10 -11.06 -1.86
N GLN A 231 33.13 -10.41 -3.03
CA GLN A 231 31.90 -10.00 -3.71
C GLN A 231 31.06 -11.21 -4.15
N GLN A 232 31.68 -12.26 -4.67
CA GLN A 232 30.96 -13.49 -5.00
C GLN A 232 30.39 -14.20 -3.76
N GLN A 233 31.13 -14.23 -2.65
CA GLN A 233 30.61 -14.78 -1.39
C GLN A 233 29.46 -13.95 -0.82
N GLN A 234 29.54 -12.62 -0.88
CA GLN A 234 28.42 -11.75 -0.48
C GLN A 234 27.20 -11.97 -1.36
N GLN A 235 27.34 -12.05 -2.68
CA GLN A 235 26.21 -12.36 -3.57
C GLN A 235 25.63 -13.74 -3.30
N GLN A 236 26.45 -14.76 -3.06
CA GLN A 236 25.96 -16.10 -2.72
C GLN A 236 25.27 -16.14 -1.36
N GLN A 237 25.78 -15.42 -0.35
CA GLN A 237 25.11 -15.28 0.94
C GLN A 237 23.78 -14.54 0.81
N GLN A 238 23.73 -13.47 0.02
CA GLN A 238 22.49 -12.73 -0.23
C GLN A 238 21.47 -13.60 -0.96
N GLN A 239 21.91 -14.40 -1.94
CA GLN A 239 21.05 -15.36 -2.63
C GLN A 239 20.56 -16.48 -1.69
N GLN A 240 21.42 -16.98 -0.80
CA GLN A 240 21.04 -17.99 0.20
C GLN A 240 20.05 -17.41 1.22
N GLN A 241 20.25 -16.18 1.69
CA GLN A 241 19.33 -15.52 2.62
C GLN A 241 17.98 -15.22 1.97
N VAL A 242 17.97 -14.84 0.69
CA VAL A 242 16.72 -14.72 -0.10
C VAL A 242 16.03 -16.09 -0.21
N ASN A 243 16.78 -17.16 -0.49
CA ASN A 243 16.20 -18.51 -0.56
C ASN A 243 15.64 -18.97 0.80
N GLU A 244 16.35 -18.74 1.90
CA GLU A 244 15.92 -19.04 3.27
C GLU A 244 14.68 -18.21 3.68
N PHE A 245 14.64 -16.93 3.30
CA PHE A 245 13.48 -16.06 3.50
C PHE A 245 12.26 -16.56 2.72
N MET A 246 12.47 -17.06 1.51
CA MET A 246 11.39 -17.62 0.69
C MET A 246 10.91 -18.98 1.19
N GLU A 247 11.79 -19.83 1.74
CA GLU A 247 11.39 -21.04 2.47
C GLU A 247 10.59 -20.69 3.73
N LEU A 248 10.98 -19.65 4.47
CA LEU A 248 10.26 -19.21 5.66
C LEU A 248 8.87 -18.64 5.33
N ILE A 249 8.75 -17.89 4.22
CA ILE A 249 7.45 -17.44 3.69
C ILE A 249 6.63 -18.63 3.19
N ALA A 250 7.26 -19.62 2.58
CA ALA A 250 6.59 -20.82 2.10
C ALA A 250 6.06 -21.70 3.24
N ASP A 251 6.82 -21.85 4.32
CA ASP A 251 6.42 -22.55 5.53
C ASP A 251 5.30 -21.80 6.26
N ALA A 252 5.42 -20.48 6.40
CA ALA A 252 4.35 -19.65 6.98
C ALA A 252 3.05 -19.67 6.14
N ALA A 253 3.18 -19.82 4.81
CA ALA A 253 2.04 -19.99 3.92
C ALA A 253 1.45 -21.42 4.00
N ALA A 254 2.28 -22.45 4.24
CA ALA A 254 1.87 -23.84 4.39
C ALA A 254 1.17 -24.12 5.72
N GLU A 255 1.58 -23.48 6.82
CA GLU A 255 0.98 -23.67 8.16
C GLU A 255 -0.49 -23.21 8.25
N GLN A 256 -0.98 -22.42 7.29
CA GLN A 256 -2.41 -22.06 7.21
C GLN A 256 -3.28 -23.04 6.40
N GLY A 257 -2.69 -24.11 5.84
CA GLY A 257 -3.42 -25.17 5.12
C GLY A 257 -3.16 -26.53 5.74
N HIS A 258 -4.16 -27.12 6.40
CA HIS A 258 -4.10 -28.51 6.84
C HIS A 258 -3.93 -29.45 5.64
N GLY A 259 -2.77 -30.13 5.56
CA GLY A 259 -2.66 -31.45 4.93
C GLY A 259 -1.43 -31.69 4.05
N GLY A 260 -0.51 -32.53 4.57
CA GLY A 260 0.12 -33.63 3.82
C GLY A 260 1.19 -33.28 2.79
N GLY A 261 2.45 -33.60 3.11
CA GLY A 261 3.61 -33.35 2.26
C GLY A 261 3.66 -34.12 0.93
N ALA A 262 4.30 -33.49 -0.06
CA ALA A 262 5.12 -34.07 -1.12
C ALA A 262 5.56 -32.93 -2.07
N GLY A 263 6.77 -32.39 -1.89
CA GLY A 263 7.33 -31.32 -2.74
C GLY A 263 6.64 -29.97 -2.55
N ALA A 264 7.40 -28.89 -2.41
CA ALA A 264 6.83 -27.54 -2.42
C ALA A 264 6.14 -27.31 -3.78
N ASP A 265 4.82 -27.11 -3.76
CA ASP A 265 4.08 -26.65 -4.94
C ASP A 265 4.40 -25.17 -5.18
N TRP A 266 5.51 -24.94 -5.89
CA TRP A 266 6.03 -23.62 -6.23
C TRP A 266 4.99 -22.80 -7.00
N SER A 267 4.14 -23.44 -7.79
CA SER A 267 3.05 -22.78 -8.52
C SER A 267 2.02 -22.17 -7.56
N SER A 268 1.59 -22.95 -6.55
CA SER A 268 0.71 -22.46 -5.49
C SER A 268 1.36 -21.41 -4.58
N LEU A 269 2.68 -21.48 -4.37
CA LEU A 269 3.42 -20.47 -3.62
C LEU A 269 3.51 -19.15 -4.39
N PHE A 270 3.87 -19.20 -5.67
CA PHE A 270 3.87 -18.07 -6.58
C PHE A 270 2.51 -17.36 -6.61
N GLN A 271 1.42 -18.12 -6.76
CA GLN A 271 0.06 -17.58 -6.79
C GLN A 271 -0.31 -16.87 -5.49
N ARG A 272 0.00 -17.48 -4.33
CA ARG A 272 -0.24 -16.86 -3.02
C ARG A 272 0.58 -15.60 -2.81
N ALA A 273 1.85 -15.61 -3.19
CA ALA A 273 2.71 -14.42 -3.10
C ALA A 273 2.16 -13.27 -3.95
N ALA A 274 1.76 -13.55 -5.19
CA ALA A 274 1.14 -12.58 -6.08
C ALA A 274 -0.14 -11.99 -5.46
N VAL A 275 -1.04 -12.85 -4.99
CA VAL A 275 -2.30 -12.44 -4.34
C VAL A 275 -2.10 -11.60 -3.09
N LYS A 276 -1.00 -11.83 -2.36
CA LYS A 276 -0.64 -11.04 -1.17
C LYS A 276 0.09 -9.73 -1.49
N GLY A 277 0.31 -9.42 -2.77
CA GLY A 277 0.96 -8.20 -3.22
C GLY A 277 2.48 -8.22 -3.07
N ALA A 278 3.11 -9.42 -3.09
CA ALA A 278 4.56 -9.53 -3.06
C ALA A 278 5.22 -8.70 -4.18
N ASP A 279 6.40 -8.16 -3.90
CA ASP A 279 7.13 -7.34 -4.85
C ASP A 279 7.53 -8.13 -6.11
N LEU A 280 7.88 -7.37 -7.16
CA LEU A 280 8.23 -7.95 -8.45
C LEU A 280 9.48 -8.87 -8.37
N SER A 281 10.46 -8.55 -7.54
CA SER A 281 11.67 -9.37 -7.36
C SER A 281 11.33 -10.75 -6.80
N VAL A 282 10.46 -10.81 -5.79
CA VAL A 282 9.97 -12.06 -5.19
C VAL A 282 9.20 -12.88 -6.21
N LEU A 283 8.31 -12.24 -6.98
CA LEU A 283 7.55 -12.95 -8.02
C LEU A 283 8.43 -13.51 -9.14
N ARG A 284 9.46 -12.76 -9.56
CA ARG A 284 10.42 -13.24 -10.56
C ARG A 284 11.20 -14.45 -10.06
N HIS A 285 11.68 -14.39 -8.82
CA HIS A 285 12.40 -15.50 -8.23
C HIS A 285 11.53 -16.75 -8.10
N LEU A 286 10.29 -16.60 -7.59
CA LEU A 286 9.35 -17.73 -7.52
C LEU A 286 9.03 -18.31 -8.89
N HIS A 287 8.90 -17.47 -9.92
CA HIS A 287 8.70 -17.93 -11.28
C HIS A 287 9.89 -18.75 -11.80
N GLU A 288 11.12 -18.29 -11.57
CA GLU A 288 12.34 -19.05 -11.90
C GLU A 288 12.38 -20.40 -11.17
N GLN A 289 11.94 -20.46 -9.91
CA GLN A 289 11.84 -21.73 -9.17
C GLN A 289 10.75 -22.66 -9.69
N VAL A 290 9.59 -22.11 -10.09
CA VAL A 290 8.52 -22.86 -10.75
C VAL A 290 9.05 -23.51 -12.03
N GLU A 291 9.77 -22.75 -12.85
CA GLU A 291 10.39 -23.25 -14.08
C GLU A 291 11.48 -24.30 -13.79
N ALA A 292 12.35 -24.05 -12.79
CA ALA A 292 13.40 -24.98 -12.39
C ALA A 292 12.85 -26.30 -11.83
N ALA A 293 11.69 -26.27 -11.17
CA ALA A 293 10.96 -27.45 -10.72
C ALA A 293 10.24 -28.19 -11.85
N GLY A 294 10.33 -27.72 -13.10
CA GLY A 294 9.62 -28.27 -14.25
C GLY A 294 8.10 -28.08 -14.16
N GLN A 295 7.64 -27.16 -13.31
CA GLN A 295 6.23 -26.83 -13.14
C GLN A 295 5.85 -25.69 -14.08
N ALA A 296 4.62 -25.70 -14.57
CA ALA A 296 4.06 -24.55 -15.28
C ALA A 296 3.38 -23.61 -14.26
N PRO A 297 3.71 -22.31 -14.24
CA PRO A 297 3.04 -21.36 -13.38
C PRO A 297 1.57 -21.25 -13.82
N LYS A 298 0.66 -21.45 -12.87
CA LYS A 298 -0.76 -21.39 -13.14
C LYS A 298 -1.19 -19.93 -13.34
N PRO A 299 -1.92 -19.59 -14.41
CA PRO A 299 -2.48 -18.25 -14.57
C PRO A 299 -3.44 -17.92 -13.42
N LEU A 300 -3.39 -16.67 -12.97
CA LEU A 300 -4.28 -16.16 -11.94
C LEU A 300 -5.73 -16.08 -12.44
N SER A 301 -6.66 -16.32 -11.53
CA SER A 301 -8.08 -16.02 -11.76
C SER A 301 -8.34 -14.50 -11.75
N CYS A 302 -9.53 -14.07 -12.20
CA CYS A 302 -9.91 -12.66 -12.15
C CYS A 302 -9.95 -12.12 -10.70
N ASP A 303 -10.39 -12.92 -9.74
CA ASP A 303 -10.47 -12.50 -8.33
C ASP A 303 -9.08 -12.36 -7.70
N GLU A 304 -8.12 -13.18 -8.12
CA GLU A 304 -6.74 -13.09 -7.65
C GLU A 304 -5.99 -11.93 -8.29
N MET A 305 -6.16 -11.73 -9.61
CA MET A 305 -5.64 -10.55 -10.29
C MET A 305 -6.21 -9.26 -9.71
N TRP A 306 -7.48 -9.28 -9.30
CA TRP A 306 -8.11 -8.17 -8.59
C TRP A 306 -7.40 -7.85 -7.28
N LEU A 307 -7.00 -8.85 -6.50
CA LEU A 307 -6.25 -8.66 -5.26
C LEU A 307 -4.85 -8.08 -5.51
N VAL A 308 -4.17 -8.51 -6.58
CA VAL A 308 -2.90 -7.90 -7.03
C VAL A 308 -3.11 -6.41 -7.32
N LEU A 309 -4.12 -6.05 -8.12
CA LEU A 309 -4.40 -4.65 -8.45
C LEU A 309 -4.87 -3.82 -7.24
N SER A 310 -5.55 -4.47 -6.29
CA SER A 310 -5.98 -3.82 -5.03
C SER A 310 -4.81 -3.55 -4.09
N SER A 311 -3.71 -4.31 -4.19
CA SER A 311 -2.48 -4.03 -3.45
C SER A 311 -1.73 -2.79 -3.96
N GLY A 312 -2.08 -2.27 -5.15
CA GLY A 312 -1.38 -1.15 -5.77
C GLY A 312 -0.02 -1.51 -6.38
N ASN A 313 0.35 -2.79 -6.42
CA ASN A 313 1.59 -3.26 -7.03
C ASN A 313 1.43 -3.38 -8.57
N TRP A 314 1.41 -2.24 -9.26
CA TRP A 314 1.22 -2.17 -10.71
C TRP A 314 2.36 -2.82 -11.50
N ALA A 315 3.58 -2.80 -10.96
CA ALA A 315 4.75 -3.43 -11.58
C ALA A 315 4.61 -4.95 -11.62
N ALA A 316 4.12 -5.56 -10.53
CA ALA A 316 3.77 -6.97 -10.51
C ALA A 316 2.63 -7.29 -11.50
N ALA A 317 1.58 -6.46 -11.53
CA ALA A 317 0.47 -6.65 -12.46
C ALA A 317 0.92 -6.62 -13.94
N ASP A 318 1.74 -5.63 -14.31
CA ASP A 318 2.31 -5.52 -15.67
C ASP A 318 3.16 -6.72 -16.03
N TRP A 319 4.00 -7.18 -15.10
CA TRP A 319 4.85 -8.33 -15.31
C TRP A 319 4.04 -9.63 -15.49
N LEU A 320 3.00 -9.84 -14.68
CA LEU A 320 2.10 -11.00 -14.80
C LEU A 320 1.40 -11.05 -16.16
N VAL A 321 1.00 -9.90 -16.69
CA VAL A 321 0.42 -9.81 -18.05
C VAL A 321 1.43 -10.18 -19.11
N ARG A 322 2.65 -9.64 -19.04
CA ARG A 322 3.71 -9.91 -20.03
C ARG A 322 4.09 -11.39 -20.09
N HIS A 323 3.95 -12.11 -18.99
CA HIS A 323 4.25 -13.54 -18.89
C HIS A 323 3.02 -14.44 -19.11
N GLY A 324 1.88 -13.87 -19.52
CA GLY A 324 0.66 -14.65 -19.78
C GLY A 324 0.03 -15.27 -18.52
N LEU A 325 0.39 -14.77 -17.34
CA LEU A 325 -0.09 -15.24 -16.04
C LEU A 325 -1.32 -14.46 -15.55
N ALA A 326 -1.67 -13.36 -16.21
CA ALA A 326 -2.89 -12.61 -15.95
C ALA A 326 -4.07 -13.13 -16.79
N PRO A 327 -5.31 -13.02 -16.31
CA PRO A 327 -6.50 -13.30 -17.11
C PRO A 327 -6.62 -12.32 -18.29
N PRO A 328 -7.34 -12.71 -19.37
CA PRO A 328 -7.55 -11.82 -20.51
C PRO A 328 -8.17 -10.48 -20.11
N LYS A 329 -7.66 -9.39 -20.69
CA LYS A 329 -8.07 -8.01 -20.41
C LYS A 329 -9.59 -7.81 -20.47
N GLN A 330 -10.23 -8.37 -21.49
CA GLN A 330 -11.69 -8.32 -21.67
C GLN A 330 -12.45 -8.99 -20.52
N LYS A 331 -11.95 -10.13 -20.04
CA LYS A 331 -12.57 -10.89 -18.94
C LYS A 331 -12.42 -10.16 -17.61
N LEU A 332 -11.25 -9.54 -17.39
CA LEU A 332 -10.99 -8.74 -16.20
C LEU A 332 -11.88 -7.48 -16.18
N LEU A 333 -12.00 -6.77 -17.31
CA LEU A 333 -12.87 -5.61 -17.41
C LEU A 333 -14.34 -5.96 -17.18
N ARG A 334 -14.83 -7.06 -17.77
CA ARG A 334 -16.20 -7.53 -17.56
C ARG A 334 -16.49 -7.81 -16.10
N ARG A 335 -15.58 -8.54 -15.43
CA ARG A 335 -15.69 -8.83 -13.99
C ARG A 335 -15.77 -7.53 -13.17
N MET A 336 -14.90 -6.57 -13.45
CA MET A 336 -14.87 -5.28 -12.74
C MET A 336 -16.16 -4.48 -12.92
N LEU A 337 -16.56 -4.24 -14.16
CA LEU A 337 -17.69 -3.35 -14.45
C LEU A 337 -19.04 -3.99 -14.10
N LEU A 338 -19.22 -5.30 -14.33
CA LEU A 338 -20.53 -5.95 -14.18
C LEU A 338 -20.73 -6.66 -12.85
N GLU A 339 -19.67 -7.24 -12.28
CA GLU A 339 -19.82 -8.18 -11.15
C GLU A 339 -19.18 -7.68 -9.84
N ALA A 340 -18.12 -6.86 -9.92
CA ALA A 340 -17.37 -6.34 -8.78
C ALA A 340 -17.49 -4.80 -8.66
N ARG A 341 -18.66 -4.26 -9.01
CA ARG A 341 -18.92 -2.82 -9.15
C ARG A 341 -18.55 -2.02 -7.90
N ASP A 342 -18.98 -2.49 -6.72
CA ASP A 342 -18.75 -1.80 -5.42
C ASP A 342 -17.28 -1.84 -4.96
N ARG A 343 -16.44 -2.62 -5.63
CA ARG A 343 -15.01 -2.75 -5.33
C ARG A 343 -14.15 -2.04 -6.36
N THR A 344 -14.70 -1.62 -7.50
CA THR A 344 -13.94 -1.05 -8.61
C THR A 344 -13.50 0.37 -8.30
N SER A 345 -12.19 0.64 -8.20
CA SER A 345 -11.69 2.03 -8.11
C SER A 345 -11.11 2.51 -9.44
N ILE A 346 -11.08 3.84 -9.63
CA ILE A 346 -10.66 4.44 -10.90
C ILE A 346 -9.24 4.01 -11.32
N PRO A 347 -8.24 3.90 -10.42
CA PRO A 347 -6.90 3.38 -10.76
C PRO A 347 -6.88 1.98 -11.39
N GLN A 348 -7.63 1.01 -10.85
CA GLN A 348 -7.63 -0.33 -11.47
C GLN A 348 -8.32 -0.28 -12.83
N LEU A 349 -9.41 0.48 -12.97
CA LEU A 349 -10.10 0.62 -14.25
C LEU A 349 -9.19 1.29 -15.28
N GLN A 350 -8.48 2.33 -14.88
CA GLN A 350 -7.52 3.04 -15.72
C GLN A 350 -6.36 2.15 -16.14
N TRP A 351 -5.85 1.31 -15.23
CA TRP A 351 -4.86 0.29 -15.57
C TRP A 351 -5.44 -0.75 -16.54
N VAL A 352 -6.63 -1.31 -16.27
CA VAL A 352 -7.24 -2.34 -17.13
C VAL A 352 -7.62 -1.79 -18.49
N VAL A 353 -8.10 -0.57 -18.63
CA VAL A 353 -8.40 0.04 -19.93
C VAL A 353 -7.11 0.43 -20.65
N GLY A 354 -6.16 1.02 -19.91
CA GLY A 354 -4.91 1.59 -20.42
C GLY A 354 -3.71 0.64 -20.53
N MET A 355 -3.82 -0.62 -20.12
CA MET A 355 -2.72 -1.60 -19.96
C MET A 355 -1.46 -1.29 -20.78
N GLY A 356 -0.42 -0.82 -20.07
CA GLY A 356 0.95 -0.64 -20.59
C GLY A 356 1.39 0.80 -20.80
N GLY A 357 1.36 1.65 -19.77
CA GLY A 357 1.98 2.99 -19.77
C GLY A 357 3.49 2.98 -19.49
N GLY A 358 4.22 1.94 -19.91
CA GLY A 358 5.69 1.95 -19.93
C GLY A 358 6.17 2.49 -21.28
N GLN A 359 7.13 3.42 -21.26
CA GLN A 359 7.63 4.13 -22.45
C GLN A 359 8.26 3.24 -23.54
N ASP A 360 8.51 1.96 -23.28
CA ASP A 360 9.11 1.04 -24.25
C ASP A 360 8.06 0.16 -24.92
N ARG A 361 7.58 0.65 -26.07
CA ARG A 361 6.61 -0.01 -26.93
C ARG A 361 7.33 -0.77 -28.04
N VAL A 362 7.68 -2.03 -27.79
CA VAL A 362 8.06 -2.98 -28.84
C VAL A 362 7.39 -4.33 -28.58
N GLN A 363 6.42 -4.66 -29.45
CA GLN A 363 5.96 -6.02 -29.78
C GLN A 363 5.16 -6.82 -28.74
N ALA A 364 3.90 -6.46 -28.53
CA ALA A 364 2.80 -7.43 -28.48
C ALA A 364 1.53 -6.77 -29.05
N PRO A 365 0.73 -7.45 -29.89
CA PRO A 365 -0.51 -6.88 -30.42
C PRO A 365 -1.42 -6.53 -29.24
N ALA A 366 -1.54 -5.24 -28.96
CA ALA A 366 -2.36 -4.74 -27.87
C ALA A 366 -3.79 -5.23 -28.06
N GLN A 367 -4.24 -6.13 -27.19
CA GLN A 367 -5.66 -6.49 -27.10
C GLN A 367 -6.41 -5.22 -26.70
N GLN A 368 -6.94 -4.53 -27.70
CA GLN A 368 -7.86 -3.43 -27.51
C GLN A 368 -9.13 -4.01 -26.86
N VAL A 369 -9.61 -3.34 -25.82
CA VAL A 369 -10.85 -3.72 -25.15
C VAL A 369 -11.97 -3.59 -26.17
N GLN A 370 -12.84 -4.60 -26.25
CA GLN A 370 -14.06 -4.50 -27.03
C GLN A 370 -15.16 -3.94 -26.14
N TRP A 371 -15.59 -2.72 -26.43
CA TRP A 371 -16.71 -2.09 -25.75
C TRP A 371 -18.02 -2.66 -26.28
N THR A 372 -18.90 -3.05 -25.36
CA THR A 372 -20.27 -3.45 -25.65
C THR A 372 -21.23 -2.46 -25.01
N ALA A 373 -22.48 -2.42 -25.48
CA ALA A 373 -23.51 -1.61 -24.85
C ALA A 373 -23.68 -1.93 -23.34
N GLU A 374 -23.51 -3.20 -22.95
CA GLU A 374 -23.58 -3.65 -21.55
C GLU A 374 -22.42 -3.06 -20.71
N LEU A 375 -21.18 -3.12 -21.22
CA LEU A 375 -20.01 -2.55 -20.53
C LEU A 375 -20.09 -1.02 -20.46
N HIS A 376 -20.56 -0.37 -21.53
CA HIS A 376 -20.79 1.07 -21.55
C HIS A 376 -21.85 1.50 -20.54
N ALA A 377 -22.99 0.81 -20.49
CA ALA A 377 -24.04 1.09 -19.51
C ALA A 377 -23.53 0.96 -18.07
N ALA A 378 -22.68 -0.04 -17.79
CA ALA A 378 -22.05 -0.19 -16.49
C ALA A 378 -21.01 0.91 -16.18
N LEU A 379 -20.25 1.34 -17.19
CA LEU A 379 -19.28 2.43 -17.08
C LEU A 379 -19.96 3.78 -16.77
N VAL A 380 -21.04 4.11 -17.47
CA VAL A 380 -21.87 5.32 -17.21
C VAL A 380 -22.37 5.32 -15.77
N ARG A 381 -22.88 4.17 -15.34
CA ARG A 381 -23.36 3.92 -13.99
C ARG A 381 -22.30 4.12 -12.91
N ILE A 382 -21.07 3.67 -13.16
CA ILE A 382 -19.93 3.89 -12.27
C ILE A 382 -19.53 5.37 -12.25
N HIS A 383 -19.57 6.05 -13.40
CA HIS A 383 -19.31 7.49 -13.49
C HIS A 383 -20.30 8.30 -12.64
N GLU A 384 -21.60 7.98 -12.70
CA GLU A 384 -22.63 8.62 -11.89
C GLU A 384 -22.41 8.41 -10.38
N GLU A 385 -22.02 7.20 -9.96
CA GLU A 385 -21.73 6.89 -8.56
C GLU A 385 -20.48 7.63 -8.05
N PHE A 386 -19.39 7.64 -8.82
CA PHE A 386 -18.17 8.37 -8.45
C PHE A 386 -18.34 9.88 -8.48
N TYR A 387 -19.32 10.40 -9.22
CA TYR A 387 -19.67 11.82 -9.16
C TYR A 387 -20.24 12.20 -7.79
N ILE A 388 -20.89 11.27 -7.09
CA ILE A 388 -21.48 11.46 -5.77
C ILE A 388 -20.43 11.26 -4.65
N HIS A 389 -19.38 10.48 -4.88
CA HIS A 389 -18.37 10.16 -3.85
C HIS A 389 -17.16 11.14 -3.86
N GLU A 390 -16.95 11.84 -2.73
CA GLU A 390 -15.90 12.85 -2.55
C GLU A 390 -14.45 12.31 -2.53
N TYR A 391 -14.26 10.99 -2.47
CA TYR A 391 -12.93 10.38 -2.26
C TYR A 391 -12.03 10.32 -3.51
N GLU A 392 -12.57 10.53 -4.71
CA GLU A 392 -11.77 10.52 -5.95
C GLU A 392 -11.21 11.89 -6.32
N THR A 393 -10.01 11.88 -6.91
CA THR A 393 -9.36 13.13 -7.36
C THR A 393 -10.09 13.72 -8.58
N PRO A 394 -10.13 15.06 -8.75
CA PRO A 394 -10.75 15.69 -9.91
C PRO A 394 -10.21 15.16 -11.25
N CYS A 395 -8.90 14.93 -11.35
CA CYS A 395 -8.27 14.42 -12.56
C CYS A 395 -8.75 13.01 -12.93
N ARG A 396 -9.00 12.14 -11.95
CA ARG A 396 -9.52 10.79 -12.18
C ARG A 396 -10.98 10.79 -12.58
N ARG A 397 -11.80 11.66 -11.99
CA ARG A 397 -13.19 11.86 -12.42
C ARG A 397 -13.27 12.40 -13.84
N GLN A 398 -12.41 13.34 -14.19
CA GLN A 398 -12.31 13.86 -15.55
C GLN A 398 -11.91 12.76 -16.53
N TRP A 399 -10.88 11.98 -16.23
CA TRP A 399 -10.48 10.84 -17.07
C TRP A 399 -11.62 9.84 -17.28
N LEU A 400 -12.40 9.52 -16.24
CA LEU A 400 -13.54 8.62 -16.36
C LEU A 400 -14.66 9.21 -17.24
N ALA A 401 -14.92 10.52 -17.14
CA ALA A 401 -15.88 11.21 -18.01
C ALA A 401 -15.44 11.14 -19.48
N GLU A 402 -14.17 11.46 -19.76
CA GLU A 402 -13.58 11.39 -21.10
C GLU A 402 -13.63 9.96 -21.66
N LEU A 403 -13.41 8.94 -20.82
CA LEU A 403 -13.55 7.54 -21.23
C LEU A 403 -15.01 7.22 -21.61
N VAL A 404 -16.00 7.63 -20.80
CA VAL A 404 -17.42 7.42 -21.11
C VAL A 404 -17.78 8.07 -22.46
N GLU A 405 -17.36 9.31 -22.70
CA GLU A 405 -17.60 10.00 -23.96
C GLU A 405 -16.96 9.28 -25.15
N THR A 406 -15.70 8.84 -25.00
CA THR A 406 -14.96 8.10 -26.02
C THR A 406 -15.67 6.79 -26.39
N VAL A 407 -16.09 6.02 -25.39
CA VAL A 407 -16.80 4.75 -25.61
C VAL A 407 -18.17 4.99 -26.24
N THR A 408 -18.85 6.07 -25.86
CA THR A 408 -20.13 6.45 -26.47
C THR A 408 -19.98 6.74 -27.96
N ALA A 409 -18.93 7.49 -28.33
CA ALA A 409 -18.63 7.82 -29.73
C ALA A 409 -18.25 6.56 -30.53
N GLU A 410 -17.45 5.65 -29.95
CA GLU A 410 -17.05 4.39 -30.58
C GLU A 410 -18.26 3.48 -30.89
N LEU A 411 -19.17 3.34 -29.92
CA LEU A 411 -20.40 2.56 -30.10
C LEU A 411 -21.37 3.22 -31.10
N ALA A 412 -21.44 4.54 -31.15
CA ALA A 412 -22.28 5.25 -32.13
C ALA A 412 -21.75 5.09 -33.57
N ALA A 413 -20.43 5.14 -33.77
CA ALA A 413 -19.81 4.96 -35.08
C ALA A 413 -20.08 3.56 -35.65
N THR A 414 -19.92 2.51 -34.82
CA THR A 414 -20.20 1.12 -35.24
C THR A 414 -21.67 0.88 -35.58
N ALA A 415 -22.60 1.56 -34.90
CA ALA A 415 -24.03 1.50 -35.24
C ALA A 415 -24.36 2.25 -36.55
N GLY A 416 -23.66 3.35 -36.84
CA GLY A 416 -23.78 4.12 -38.09
C GLY A 416 -23.32 3.34 -39.32
N ASP A 417 -22.18 2.66 -39.24
CA ASP A 417 -21.65 1.82 -40.33
C ASP A 417 -22.60 0.64 -40.64
N CYS A 418 -23.25 0.07 -39.62
CA CYS A 418 -24.28 -0.96 -39.82
C CYS A 418 -25.54 -0.40 -40.51
N ALA A 419 -25.96 0.83 -40.20
CA ALA A 419 -27.10 1.46 -40.86
C ALA A 419 -26.81 1.80 -42.33
N GLU A 420 -25.57 2.21 -42.64
CA GLU A 420 -25.14 2.53 -44.01
C GLU A 420 -24.97 1.28 -44.89
N LEU A 421 -24.47 0.17 -44.33
CA LEU A 421 -24.41 -1.13 -45.01
C LEU A 421 -25.80 -1.75 -45.28
N VAL A 422 -26.76 -1.58 -44.36
CA VAL A 422 -28.15 -2.01 -44.56
C VAL A 422 -28.87 -1.11 -45.58
N GLY A 423 -28.56 0.19 -45.61
CA GLY A 423 -29.05 1.13 -46.63
C GLY A 423 -28.51 0.83 -48.04
N ALA A 424 -27.22 0.51 -48.16
CA ALA A 424 -26.60 0.14 -49.43
C ALA A 424 -27.11 -1.21 -49.97
N ALA A 425 -27.40 -2.19 -49.09
CA ALA A 425 -28.02 -3.45 -49.48
C ALA A 425 -29.49 -3.30 -49.93
N ALA A 426 -30.20 -2.29 -49.42
CA ALA A 426 -31.56 -1.97 -49.85
C ALA A 426 -31.61 -1.21 -51.20
N CYS A 427 -30.60 -0.42 -51.53
CA CYS A 427 -30.51 0.29 -52.82
C CYS A 427 -29.98 -0.56 -53.99
N GLY A 428 -29.47 -1.78 -53.73
CA GLY A 428 -28.93 -2.68 -54.76
C GLY A 428 -29.94 -3.65 -55.43
N ARG A 429 -31.22 -3.63 -55.06
CA ARG A 429 -32.27 -4.54 -55.60
C ARG A 429 -33.42 -3.83 -56.29
N GLY A 430 -33.13 -2.83 -57.13
CA GLY A 430 -34.18 -2.10 -57.83
C GLY A 430 -33.72 -1.36 -59.08
N SER A 431 -33.05 -2.04 -60.01
CA SER A 431 -32.83 -1.49 -61.36
C SER A 431 -32.47 -2.55 -62.41
N GLU A 432 -33.18 -3.68 -62.45
CA GLU A 432 -33.21 -4.52 -63.65
C GLU A 432 -34.61 -5.13 -63.77
N GLU A 433 -35.53 -4.40 -64.42
CA GLU A 433 -36.63 -4.94 -65.25
C GLU A 433 -37.63 -3.82 -65.60
N ALA A 434 -37.43 -3.18 -66.75
CA ALA A 434 -38.51 -2.61 -67.56
C ALA A 434 -37.95 -2.08 -68.90
N THR A 435 -37.61 -3.00 -69.81
CA THR A 435 -37.68 -2.72 -71.25
C THR A 435 -37.75 -4.03 -72.01
N SER A 436 -38.97 -4.44 -72.38
CA SER A 436 -39.34 -4.87 -73.74
C SER A 436 -40.55 -5.81 -73.72
N LEU A 437 -41.57 -5.39 -74.50
CA LEU A 437 -42.77 -6.08 -75.01
C LEU A 437 -43.99 -6.21 -74.09
#